data_AF-A0A7V9K9X8-F1
#
_entry.id   AF-A0A7V9K9X8-F1
#
_cell.length_a   1.000
_cell.length_b   1.000
_cell.length_c   1.000
_cell.angle_alpha   90.00
_cell.angle_beta   90.00
_cell.angle_gamma   90.00
#
_symmetry.space_group_name_H-M   'P 1'
#
loop_
_entity.id
_entity.type
_entity.pdbx_description
1 polymer ?
#
loop_
_entity_poly.entity_id
_entity_poly.type
_entity_poly.pdbx_seq_one_letter_code
_entity_poly.pdbx_strand_id
1 'polypeptide(L)'
;MFWRGEEGAPEASDGGVEAERSGPIRITPDAPRPATILRVAGELEERGGRILELFKEIRSPLGQVVLPIHLLKDEEAFFVEVATGPWDERSEREVAERAAVLRNSEYADAELELVSAYPVPDDLRFFCGRSPAALLQLDLLRLRSGRAEEAAAVFREVASRHWGVDLDFEPGYLPLAEDLLMAALAGEEAAGRTPPVSEGLVAGVGGFLGETIRRNAGHGAAWRVGDEWGEGPVVEAEGFVLDPIGKARAFLREGPEESLAFYATYVLELLEQDQPPGAPEPQE
;
A
#
# COMPACT_ATOMS: atom_id res chain seq x y z
N MET A 1 86.44 -9.86 4.12
CA MET A 1 86.78 -8.99 5.26
C MET A 1 85.46 -8.47 5.81
N PHE A 2 85.24 -8.64 7.11
CA PHE A 2 84.16 -8.11 7.96
C PHE A 2 82.72 -8.68 7.85
N TRP A 3 82.19 -8.90 9.06
CA TRP A 3 80.91 -9.45 9.49
C TRP A 3 80.05 -8.32 10.13
N ARG A 4 78.74 -8.57 10.26
CA ARG A 4 77.65 -7.84 10.98
C ARG A 4 76.92 -6.74 10.20
N GLY A 5 75.59 -6.58 10.31
CA GLY A 5 74.66 -7.08 11.34
C GLY A 5 73.20 -7.19 10.87
N GLU A 6 72.40 -7.70 11.80
CA GLU A 6 70.98 -8.07 11.77
C GLU A 6 70.03 -6.98 11.25
N GLU A 7 68.88 -7.37 10.70
CA GLU A 7 67.57 -7.03 11.27
C GLU A 7 66.45 -7.77 10.53
N GLY A 8 65.46 -8.21 11.32
CA GLY A 8 64.44 -9.19 10.93
C GLY A 8 63.62 -8.79 9.70
N ALA A 9 63.29 -9.79 8.89
CA ALA A 9 62.17 -9.69 7.97
C ALA A 9 60.91 -9.43 8.81
N PRO A 10 60.20 -8.30 8.60
CA PRO A 10 58.93 -8.11 9.25
C PRO A 10 57.97 -9.16 8.72
N GLU A 11 57.24 -9.76 9.65
CA GLU A 11 56.07 -10.58 9.42
C GLU A 11 55.27 -9.98 8.26
N ALA A 12 55.00 -10.81 7.25
CA ALA A 12 53.98 -10.49 6.26
C ALA A 12 52.68 -10.32 7.06
N SER A 13 52.35 -9.07 7.35
CA SER A 13 51.08 -8.68 7.91
C SER A 13 50.02 -9.17 6.93
N ASP A 14 49.41 -10.29 7.29
CA ASP A 14 48.11 -10.73 6.86
C ASP A 14 47.09 -9.70 7.36
N GLY A 15 47.17 -8.53 6.74
CA GLY A 15 46.25 -7.41 6.88
C GLY A 15 45.49 -7.32 5.57
N GLY A 16 44.93 -8.46 5.13
CA GLY A 16 43.79 -8.44 4.24
C GLY A 16 42.76 -7.55 4.91
N VAL A 17 42.65 -6.33 4.39
CA VAL A 17 41.65 -5.37 4.80
C VAL A 17 40.31 -6.05 4.58
N GLU A 18 39.77 -6.66 5.62
CA GLU A 18 38.32 -6.84 5.80
C GLU A 18 37.77 -5.42 5.88
N ALA A 19 37.70 -4.76 4.72
CA ALA A 19 36.88 -3.59 4.56
C ALA A 19 35.49 -4.09 4.87
N GLU A 20 35.02 -3.78 6.08
CA GLU A 20 33.66 -4.01 6.52
C GLU A 20 32.74 -3.73 5.33
N ARG A 21 32.16 -4.81 4.76
CA ARG A 21 31.25 -4.77 3.61
C ARG A 21 29.90 -4.20 4.06
N SER A 22 29.93 -3.05 4.74
CA SER A 22 28.81 -2.37 5.37
C SER A 22 28.00 -1.52 4.37
N GLY A 23 28.49 -1.37 3.14
CA GLY A 23 27.78 -0.65 2.07
C GLY A 23 26.62 -1.46 1.44
N PRO A 24 25.71 -0.82 0.70
CA PRO A 24 24.62 -1.50 0.01
C PRO A 24 25.15 -2.54 -0.99
N ILE A 25 24.43 -3.66 -1.14
CA ILE A 25 24.76 -4.70 -2.12
C ILE A 25 24.63 -4.09 -3.53
N ARG A 26 25.73 -4.07 -4.28
CA ARG A 26 25.74 -3.52 -5.64
C ARG A 26 25.36 -4.60 -6.65
N ILE A 27 24.44 -4.30 -7.57
CA ILE A 27 24.06 -5.18 -8.67
C ILE A 27 24.51 -4.56 -9.99
N THR A 28 25.01 -5.40 -10.91
CA THR A 28 25.28 -5.00 -12.29
C THR A 28 23.95 -4.80 -13.03
N PRO A 29 23.70 -3.61 -13.61
CA PRO A 29 22.49 -3.34 -14.41
C PRO A 29 22.30 -4.37 -15.53
N ASP A 30 21.04 -4.78 -15.73
CA ASP A 30 20.56 -5.73 -16.73
C ASP A 30 21.21 -7.12 -16.69
N ALA A 31 21.92 -7.46 -15.60
CA ALA A 31 22.50 -8.77 -15.42
C ALA A 31 21.41 -9.86 -15.33
N PRO A 32 21.71 -11.12 -15.74
CA PRO A 32 20.76 -12.22 -15.65
C PRO A 32 20.25 -12.44 -14.22
N ARG A 33 18.97 -12.20 -14.00
CA ARG A 33 18.34 -12.20 -12.67
C ARG A 33 18.60 -13.48 -11.86
N PRO A 34 18.52 -14.71 -12.40
CA PRO A 34 18.81 -15.91 -11.61
C PRO A 34 20.24 -15.95 -11.05
N ALA A 35 21.24 -15.56 -11.85
CA ALA A 35 22.63 -15.50 -11.40
C ALA A 35 22.84 -14.39 -10.36
N THR A 36 22.18 -13.26 -10.54
CA THR A 36 22.20 -12.16 -9.57
C THR A 36 21.58 -12.56 -8.23
N ILE A 37 20.45 -13.27 -8.22
CA ILE A 37 19.82 -13.76 -6.98
C ILE A 37 20.78 -14.63 -6.19
N LEU A 38 21.47 -15.57 -6.84
CA LEU A 38 22.44 -16.44 -6.17
C LEU A 38 23.63 -15.65 -5.60
N ARG A 39 24.12 -14.64 -6.34
CA ARG A 39 25.20 -13.77 -5.87
C ARG A 39 24.76 -12.93 -4.66
N VAL A 40 23.56 -12.35 -4.71
CA VAL A 40 22.98 -11.56 -3.61
C VAL A 40 22.79 -12.45 -2.38
N ALA A 41 22.28 -13.67 -2.54
CA ALA A 41 22.12 -14.63 -1.45
C ALA A 41 23.47 -14.94 -0.78
N GLY A 42 24.52 -15.23 -1.56
CA GLY A 42 25.86 -15.47 -1.00
C GLY A 42 26.42 -14.24 -0.27
N GLU A 43 26.22 -13.04 -0.81
CA GLU A 43 26.65 -11.80 -0.14
C GLU A 43 25.87 -11.52 1.15
N LEU A 44 24.60 -11.91 1.25
CA LEU A 44 23.82 -11.84 2.48
C LEU A 44 24.31 -12.85 3.53
N GLU A 45 24.73 -14.05 3.13
CA GLU A 45 25.34 -15.03 4.04
C GLU A 45 26.67 -14.56 4.62
N GLU A 46 27.53 -13.99 3.77
CA GLU A 46 28.79 -13.38 4.21
C GLU A 46 28.58 -12.23 5.20
N ARG A 47 27.41 -11.57 5.16
CA ARG A 47 26.99 -10.51 6.09
C ARG A 47 26.25 -11.03 7.33
N GLY A 48 26.31 -12.34 7.60
CA GLY A 48 25.75 -12.98 8.78
C GLY A 48 24.27 -13.40 8.66
N GLY A 49 23.66 -13.25 7.49
CA GLY A 49 22.34 -13.81 7.22
C GLY A 49 22.40 -15.32 7.05
N ARG A 50 21.31 -16.02 7.35
CA ARG A 50 21.14 -17.44 7.05
C ARG A 50 20.03 -17.60 6.03
N ILE A 51 20.36 -18.02 4.81
CA ILE A 51 19.35 -18.32 3.79
C ILE A 51 18.55 -19.52 4.26
N LEU A 52 17.24 -19.35 4.41
CA LEU A 52 16.31 -20.41 4.76
C LEU A 52 15.82 -21.12 3.50
N GLU A 53 15.45 -20.34 2.48
CA GLU A 53 14.90 -20.86 1.22
C GLU A 53 15.14 -19.86 0.09
N LEU A 54 15.47 -20.37 -1.10
CA LEU A 54 15.47 -19.58 -2.33
C LEU A 54 14.18 -19.87 -3.10
N PHE A 55 13.63 -18.84 -3.74
CA PHE A 55 12.37 -18.92 -4.48
C PHE A 55 11.22 -19.43 -3.61
N LYS A 56 11.07 -18.81 -2.43
CA LYS A 56 10.02 -19.15 -1.47
C LYS A 56 8.66 -18.84 -2.07
N GLU A 57 7.80 -19.86 -2.12
CA GLU A 57 6.39 -19.68 -2.46
C GLU A 57 5.62 -19.17 -1.24
N ILE A 58 4.89 -18.07 -1.41
CA ILE A 58 4.05 -17.45 -0.40
C ILE A 58 2.60 -17.47 -0.89
N ARG A 59 1.68 -17.85 0.00
CA ARG A 59 0.24 -17.91 -0.26
C ARG A 59 -0.50 -17.05 0.74
N SER A 60 -1.54 -16.37 0.27
CA SER A 60 -2.49 -15.60 1.07
C SER A 60 -3.87 -15.61 0.40
N PRO A 61 -4.92 -15.06 1.05
CA PRO A 61 -6.20 -14.81 0.38
C PRO A 61 -6.07 -13.94 -0.88
N LEU A 62 -5.02 -13.13 -0.98
CA LEU A 62 -4.71 -12.34 -2.17
C LEU A 62 -3.97 -13.17 -3.26
N GLY A 63 -3.75 -14.46 -3.08
CA GLY A 63 -3.19 -15.35 -4.09
C GLY A 63 -1.79 -15.82 -3.74
N GLN A 64 -0.97 -16.04 -4.76
CA GLN A 64 0.31 -16.74 -4.61
C GLN A 64 1.41 -16.03 -5.37
N VAL A 65 2.57 -15.88 -4.73
CA VAL A 65 3.77 -15.30 -5.32
C VAL A 65 5.01 -16.10 -4.94
N VAL A 66 6.11 -15.86 -5.67
CA VAL A 66 7.42 -16.41 -5.34
C VAL A 66 8.35 -15.25 -5.03
N LEU A 67 8.91 -15.24 -3.82
CA LEU A 67 9.92 -14.29 -3.40
C LEU A 67 11.32 -14.91 -3.54
N PRO A 68 12.29 -14.22 -4.16
CA PRO A 68 13.58 -14.80 -4.53
C PRO A 68 14.40 -15.37 -3.37
N ILE A 69 14.39 -14.68 -2.23
CA ILE A 69 15.23 -15.03 -1.09
C ILE A 69 14.40 -14.87 0.17
N HIS A 70 14.41 -15.91 1.01
CA HIS A 70 13.92 -15.90 2.39
C HIS A 70 15.11 -16.20 3.31
N LEU A 71 15.42 -15.29 4.22
CA LEU A 71 16.55 -15.43 5.15
C LEU A 71 16.17 -15.08 6.58
N LEU A 72 16.97 -15.58 7.52
CA LEU A 72 16.93 -15.22 8.93
C LEU A 72 18.18 -14.42 9.27
N LYS A 73 18.02 -13.30 9.96
CA LYS A 73 19.13 -12.50 10.49
C LYS A 73 18.71 -11.92 11.84
N ASP A 74 19.54 -12.08 12.87
CA ASP A 74 19.26 -11.57 14.22
C ASP A 74 17.88 -11.99 14.76
N GLU A 75 17.48 -13.25 14.50
CA GLU A 75 16.16 -13.84 14.82
C GLU A 75 14.95 -13.25 14.06
N GLU A 76 15.18 -12.28 13.18
CA GLU A 76 14.16 -11.68 12.33
C GLU A 76 14.14 -12.32 10.94
N ALA A 77 12.93 -12.52 10.41
CA ALA A 77 12.71 -13.05 9.06
C ALA A 77 12.72 -11.91 8.03
N PHE A 78 13.46 -12.12 6.95
CA PHE A 78 13.56 -11.18 5.82
C PHE A 78 13.21 -11.89 4.52
N PHE A 79 12.52 -11.17 3.66
CA PHE A 79 12.38 -11.47 2.25
C PHE A 79 13.13 -10.45 1.43
N VAL A 80 13.81 -10.89 0.37
CA VAL A 80 14.56 -9.99 -0.52
C VAL A 80 14.08 -10.17 -1.94
N GLU A 81 13.61 -9.08 -2.53
CA GLU A 81 13.29 -8.98 -3.94
C GLU A 81 14.47 -8.35 -4.68
N VAL A 82 14.83 -8.96 -5.81
CA VAL A 82 16.04 -8.61 -6.58
C VAL A 82 15.62 -8.08 -7.94
N ALA A 83 15.90 -6.80 -8.19
CA ALA A 83 15.62 -6.13 -9.45
C ALA A 83 16.92 -5.85 -10.22
N THR A 84 17.01 -6.36 -11.45
CA THR A 84 18.19 -6.16 -12.31
C THR A 84 17.93 -5.21 -13.46
N GLY A 85 16.68 -5.04 -13.89
CA GLY A 85 16.27 -4.11 -14.94
C GLY A 85 15.73 -2.79 -14.38
N PRO A 86 15.50 -1.78 -15.24
CA PRO A 86 14.89 -0.52 -14.84
C PRO A 86 13.44 -0.72 -14.38
N TRP A 87 12.96 0.25 -13.59
CA TRP A 87 11.58 0.28 -13.12
C TRP A 87 10.64 0.84 -14.18
N ASP A 88 9.50 0.18 -14.34
CA ASP A 88 8.36 0.60 -15.14
C ASP A 88 7.06 0.29 -14.36
N GLU A 89 5.93 0.85 -14.79
CA GLU A 89 4.64 0.68 -14.10
C GLU A 89 4.28 -0.78 -13.84
N ARG A 90 4.69 -1.68 -14.76
CA ARG A 90 4.43 -3.11 -14.64
C ARG A 90 5.26 -3.72 -13.52
N SER A 91 6.58 -3.53 -13.54
CA SER A 91 7.49 -4.11 -12.55
C SER A 91 7.26 -3.54 -11.16
N GLU A 92 6.93 -2.26 -11.05
CA GLU A 92 6.51 -1.63 -9.80
C GLU A 92 5.25 -2.28 -9.23
N ARG A 93 4.22 -2.43 -10.07
CA ARG A 93 2.99 -3.10 -9.67
C ARG A 93 3.21 -4.56 -9.28
N GLU A 94 4.02 -5.30 -10.02
CA GLU A 94 4.31 -6.70 -9.69
C GLU A 94 4.98 -6.84 -8.31
N VAL A 95 5.89 -5.92 -7.95
CA VAL A 95 6.52 -5.93 -6.62
C VAL A 95 5.54 -5.50 -5.53
N ALA A 96 4.70 -4.48 -5.76
CA ALA A 96 3.64 -4.11 -4.82
C ALA A 96 2.64 -5.25 -4.59
N GLU A 97 2.29 -6.01 -5.64
CA GLU A 97 1.44 -7.20 -5.53
C GLU A 97 2.11 -8.32 -4.72
N ARG A 98 3.43 -8.50 -4.84
CA ARG A 98 4.20 -9.43 -3.98
C ARG A 98 4.19 -8.98 -2.52
N ALA A 99 4.39 -7.69 -2.27
CA ALA A 99 4.31 -7.11 -0.93
C ALA A 99 2.91 -7.33 -0.32
N ALA A 100 1.83 -7.07 -1.06
CA ALA A 100 0.47 -7.30 -0.60
C ALA A 100 0.22 -8.77 -0.22
N VAL A 101 0.70 -9.71 -1.04
CA VAL A 101 0.57 -11.14 -0.75
C VAL A 101 1.38 -11.54 0.48
N LEU A 102 2.59 -11.02 0.65
CA LEU A 102 3.43 -11.24 1.83
C LEU A 102 2.75 -10.73 3.11
N ARG A 103 2.24 -9.49 3.10
CA ARG A 103 1.58 -8.85 4.25
C ARG A 103 0.29 -9.54 4.69
N ASN A 104 -0.33 -10.31 3.80
CA ASN A 104 -1.55 -11.10 4.10
C ASN A 104 -1.26 -12.60 4.30
N SER A 105 0.00 -12.98 4.49
CA SER A 105 0.41 -14.37 4.71
C SER A 105 0.80 -14.64 6.16
N GLU A 106 1.23 -15.87 6.45
CA GLU A 106 1.85 -16.23 7.73
C GLU A 106 3.15 -15.45 8.04
N TYR A 107 3.73 -14.79 7.03
CA TYR A 107 4.94 -13.99 7.13
C TYR A 107 4.66 -12.48 7.16
N ALA A 108 3.47 -12.06 7.59
CA ALA A 108 3.05 -10.66 7.58
C ALA A 108 4.08 -9.71 8.24
N ASP A 109 4.70 -10.18 9.32
CA ASP A 109 5.68 -9.44 10.14
C ASP A 109 7.10 -9.44 9.57
N ALA A 110 7.41 -10.24 8.55
CA ALA A 110 8.76 -10.33 7.99
C ALA A 110 9.16 -9.02 7.28
N GLU A 111 10.43 -8.65 7.32
CA GLU A 111 10.92 -7.50 6.54
C GLU A 111 10.94 -7.82 5.03
N LEU A 112 10.73 -6.80 4.18
CA LEU A 112 10.83 -6.93 2.72
C LEU A 112 11.83 -5.92 2.18
N GLU A 113 13.00 -6.40 1.78
CA GLU A 113 14.08 -5.57 1.25
C GLU A 113 14.12 -5.61 -0.28
N LEU A 114 14.36 -4.45 -0.89
CA LEU A 114 14.58 -4.31 -2.33
C LEU A 114 16.07 -4.11 -2.61
N VAL A 115 16.70 -5.11 -3.23
CA VAL A 115 18.06 -4.98 -3.75
C VAL A 115 17.98 -4.79 -5.26
N SER A 116 18.32 -3.57 -5.70
CA SER A 116 18.09 -3.14 -7.08
C SER A 116 19.35 -2.60 -7.74
N ALA A 117 19.51 -2.90 -9.03
CA ALA A 117 20.56 -2.30 -9.87
C ALA A 117 20.27 -0.82 -10.23
N TYR A 118 19.00 -0.41 -10.16
CA TYR A 118 18.52 0.93 -10.45
C TYR A 118 17.93 1.59 -9.19
N PRO A 119 17.93 2.94 -9.09
CA PRO A 119 17.28 3.62 -7.98
C PRO A 119 15.83 3.15 -7.82
N VAL A 120 15.48 2.71 -6.61
CA VAL A 120 14.12 2.26 -6.30
C VAL A 120 13.19 3.49 -6.24
N PRO A 121 11.99 3.45 -6.85
CA PRO A 121 10.96 4.47 -6.69
C PRO A 121 10.50 4.59 -5.22
N ASP A 122 10.18 5.81 -4.78
CA ASP A 122 9.76 6.04 -3.40
C ASP A 122 8.44 5.35 -3.06
N ASP A 123 7.49 5.33 -4.00
CA ASP A 123 6.22 4.62 -3.86
C ASP A 123 6.43 3.13 -3.57
N LEU A 124 7.40 2.51 -4.25
CA LEU A 124 7.75 1.11 -4.02
C LEU A 124 8.37 0.88 -2.64
N ARG A 125 9.22 1.81 -2.17
CA ARG A 125 9.78 1.73 -0.82
C ARG A 125 8.67 1.84 0.24
N PHE A 126 7.70 2.71 0.01
CA PHE A 126 6.51 2.83 0.84
C PHE A 126 5.75 1.51 0.92
N PHE A 127 5.42 0.89 -0.23
CA PHE A 127 4.68 -0.37 -0.27
C PHE A 127 5.46 -1.58 0.26
N CYS A 128 6.79 -1.57 0.24
CA CYS A 128 7.57 -2.64 0.86
C CYS A 128 7.67 -2.50 2.39
N GLY A 129 7.38 -1.30 2.91
CA GLY A 129 7.34 -1.02 4.34
C GLY A 129 6.22 -1.73 5.10
N ARG A 130 6.08 -1.34 6.37
CA ARG A 130 5.08 -1.89 7.31
C ARG A 130 4.30 -0.81 8.04
N SER A 131 4.27 0.42 7.50
CA SER A 131 3.50 1.48 8.13
C SER A 131 1.99 1.25 7.98
N PRO A 132 1.17 1.80 8.89
CA PRO A 132 -0.29 1.62 8.83
C PRO A 132 -0.88 2.02 7.47
N ALA A 133 -0.42 3.12 6.87
CA ALA A 133 -0.87 3.54 5.55
C ALA A 133 -0.45 2.55 4.44
N ALA A 134 0.78 2.04 4.48
CA ALA A 134 1.25 1.07 3.49
C ALA A 134 0.43 -0.23 3.57
N LEU A 135 0.22 -0.75 4.78
CA LEU A 135 -0.55 -1.98 4.99
C LEU A 135 -2.00 -1.84 4.53
N LEU A 136 -2.67 -0.72 4.89
CA LEU A 136 -4.02 -0.43 4.44
C LEU A 136 -4.10 -0.38 2.90
N GLN A 137 -3.19 0.32 2.25
CA GLN A 137 -3.22 0.47 0.79
C GLN A 137 -2.86 -0.82 0.05
N LEU A 138 -1.99 -1.67 0.59
CA LEU A 138 -1.68 -2.98 0.01
C LEU A 138 -2.89 -3.90 -0.03
N ASP A 139 -3.72 -3.88 1.02
CA ASP A 139 -4.95 -4.68 1.08
C ASP A 139 -5.99 -4.21 0.07
N LEU A 140 -5.95 -2.93 -0.29
CA LEU A 140 -6.86 -2.31 -1.25
C LEU A 140 -6.28 -2.25 -2.67
N LEU A 141 -5.02 -2.65 -2.90
CA LEU A 141 -4.26 -2.42 -4.14
C LEU A 141 -4.97 -2.91 -5.41
N ARG A 142 -5.76 -3.98 -5.28
CA ARG A 142 -6.49 -4.62 -6.39
C ARG A 142 -7.87 -4.03 -6.65
N LEU A 143 -8.37 -3.19 -5.76
CA LEU A 143 -9.65 -2.53 -5.97
C LEU A 143 -9.58 -1.61 -7.20
N ARG A 144 -10.72 -1.52 -7.87
CA ARG A 144 -10.93 -0.71 -9.06
C ARG A 144 -12.26 0.01 -8.90
N SER A 145 -12.29 1.29 -9.30
CA SER A 145 -13.47 2.14 -9.15
C SER A 145 -14.70 1.59 -9.88
N GLY A 146 -14.52 0.87 -10.99
CA GLY A 146 -15.62 0.30 -11.80
C GLY A 146 -16.54 -0.71 -11.09
N ARG A 147 -16.25 -1.09 -9.85
CA ARG A 147 -17.13 -1.89 -8.97
C ARG A 147 -17.26 -1.24 -7.60
N ALA A 148 -17.84 -0.04 -7.58
CA ALA A 148 -17.87 0.81 -6.40
C ALA A 148 -18.50 0.15 -5.16
N GLU A 149 -19.60 -0.60 -5.31
CA GLU A 149 -20.23 -1.32 -4.19
C GLU A 149 -19.33 -2.42 -3.60
N GLU A 150 -18.62 -3.19 -4.45
CA GLU A 150 -17.64 -4.19 -4.02
C GLU A 150 -16.46 -3.50 -3.31
N ALA A 151 -15.95 -2.42 -3.89
CA ALA A 151 -14.85 -1.65 -3.32
C ALA A 151 -15.23 -1.04 -1.95
N ALA A 152 -16.46 -0.56 -1.80
CA ALA A 152 -16.99 -0.03 -0.55
C ALA A 152 -17.03 -1.10 0.55
N ALA A 153 -17.53 -2.30 0.22
CA ALA A 153 -17.61 -3.41 1.17
C ALA A 153 -16.22 -3.88 1.61
N VAL A 154 -15.28 -4.02 0.66
CA VAL A 154 -13.89 -4.40 0.97
C VAL A 154 -13.20 -3.32 1.79
N PHE A 155 -13.34 -2.05 1.43
CA PHE A 155 -12.78 -0.95 2.22
C PHE A 155 -13.30 -0.97 3.65
N ARG A 156 -14.62 -1.05 3.84
CA ARG A 156 -15.25 -1.12 5.16
C ARG A 156 -14.65 -2.24 6.00
N GLU A 157 -14.54 -3.44 5.45
CA GLU A 157 -13.98 -4.61 6.14
C GLU A 157 -12.49 -4.45 6.48
N VAL A 158 -11.69 -4.06 5.49
CA VAL A 158 -10.24 -3.90 5.65
C VAL A 158 -9.92 -2.79 6.65
N ALA A 159 -10.53 -1.62 6.49
CA ALA A 159 -10.32 -0.46 7.35
C ALA A 159 -10.77 -0.74 8.79
N SER A 160 -11.92 -1.40 8.96
CA SER A 160 -12.41 -1.86 10.28
C SER A 160 -11.37 -2.73 11.00
N ARG A 161 -10.77 -3.70 10.29
CA ARG A 161 -9.72 -4.56 10.84
C ARG A 161 -8.44 -3.78 11.21
N HIS A 162 -7.99 -2.88 10.34
CA HIS A 162 -6.78 -2.09 10.58
C HIS A 162 -6.90 -1.14 11.76
N TRP A 163 -8.08 -0.55 11.93
CA TRP A 163 -8.31 0.45 12.97
C TRP A 163 -8.95 -0.12 14.25
N GLY A 164 -9.38 -1.38 14.23
CA GLY A 164 -10.04 -2.03 15.37
C GLY A 164 -11.40 -1.44 15.69
N VAL A 165 -12.12 -0.95 14.68
CA VAL A 165 -13.47 -0.36 14.78
C VAL A 165 -14.43 -1.10 13.84
N ASP A 166 -15.72 -1.09 14.13
CA ASP A 166 -16.74 -1.67 13.24
C ASP A 166 -17.39 -0.53 12.44
N LEU A 167 -16.83 -0.23 11.27
CA LEU A 167 -17.38 0.80 10.39
C LEU A 167 -18.66 0.29 9.75
N ASP A 168 -19.65 1.17 9.64
CA ASP A 168 -20.83 0.93 8.80
C ASP A 168 -21.08 2.08 7.83
N PHE A 169 -22.02 1.89 6.92
CA PHE A 169 -22.44 2.89 5.93
C PHE A 169 -23.43 3.92 6.50
N GLU A 170 -23.44 4.12 7.82
CA GLU A 170 -24.18 5.23 8.42
C GLU A 170 -23.34 6.52 8.29
N PRO A 171 -23.95 7.69 7.98
CA PRO A 171 -23.20 8.93 7.77
C PRO A 171 -22.34 9.34 8.96
N GLY A 172 -22.72 8.95 10.18
CA GLY A 172 -21.98 9.20 11.41
C GLY A 172 -20.58 8.57 11.48
N TYR A 173 -20.27 7.59 10.63
CA TYR A 173 -18.93 6.98 10.55
C TYR A 173 -17.95 7.74 9.66
N LEU A 174 -18.42 8.63 8.78
CA LEU A 174 -17.53 9.36 7.86
C LEU A 174 -16.50 10.24 8.59
N PRO A 175 -16.83 11.03 9.63
CA PRO A 175 -15.82 11.79 10.36
C PRO A 175 -14.73 10.90 10.99
N LEU A 176 -15.13 9.75 11.56
CA LEU A 176 -14.17 8.80 12.13
C LEU A 176 -13.25 8.22 11.05
N ALA A 177 -13.81 7.86 9.89
CA ALA A 177 -13.03 7.34 8.78
C ALA A 177 -12.03 8.39 8.25
N GLU A 178 -12.42 9.66 8.17
CA GLU A 178 -11.52 10.76 7.81
C GLU A 178 -10.36 10.90 8.79
N ASP A 179 -10.66 10.99 10.09
CA ASP A 179 -9.65 11.15 11.14
C ASP A 179 -8.62 10.00 11.12
N LEU A 180 -9.10 8.76 10.96
CA LEU A 180 -8.24 7.58 10.91
C LEU A 180 -7.40 7.51 9.62
N LEU A 181 -7.96 7.91 8.47
CA LEU A 181 -7.21 8.04 7.22
C LEU A 181 -6.12 9.10 7.35
N MET A 182 -6.46 10.29 7.85
CA MET A 182 -5.50 11.37 8.02
C MET A 182 -4.40 11.01 9.02
N ALA A 183 -4.75 10.36 10.13
CA ALA A 183 -3.75 9.88 11.10
C ALA A 183 -2.79 8.84 10.49
N ALA A 184 -3.32 7.91 9.68
CA ALA A 184 -2.49 6.91 9.00
C ALA A 184 -1.52 7.55 7.99
N LEU A 185 -1.98 8.54 7.22
CA LEU A 185 -1.19 9.22 6.20
C LEU A 185 -0.18 10.21 6.82
N ALA A 186 -0.57 10.97 7.84
CA ALA A 186 0.30 11.95 8.50
C ALA A 186 1.50 11.32 9.22
N GLY A 187 1.39 10.06 9.65
CA GLY A 187 2.50 9.30 10.23
C GLY A 187 3.70 9.18 9.27
N GLU A 188 3.44 9.11 7.96
CA GLU A 188 4.48 9.09 6.92
C GLU A 188 5.05 10.48 6.64
N GLU A 189 4.19 11.51 6.62
CA GLU A 189 4.62 12.89 6.41
C GLU A 189 5.56 13.36 7.52
N ALA A 190 5.31 12.95 8.76
CA ALA A 190 6.21 13.18 9.88
C ALA A 190 7.59 12.53 9.69
N ALA A 191 7.66 11.44 8.92
CA ALA A 191 8.91 10.81 8.50
C ALA A 191 9.54 11.48 7.25
N GLY A 192 8.98 12.62 6.80
CA GLY A 192 9.45 13.40 5.67
C GLY A 192 9.02 12.86 4.31
N ARG A 193 7.99 12.01 4.26
CA ARG A 193 7.52 11.37 3.02
C ARG A 193 6.02 11.59 2.85
N THR A 194 5.59 12.15 1.73
CA THR A 194 4.16 12.14 1.39
C THR A 194 3.79 10.73 0.92
N PRO A 195 2.87 10.02 1.59
CA PRO A 195 2.49 8.68 1.17
C PRO A 195 1.83 8.74 -0.21
N PRO A 196 2.17 7.82 -1.13
CA PRO A 196 1.48 7.75 -2.41
C PRO A 196 0.01 7.36 -2.19
N VAL A 197 -0.88 7.86 -3.05
CA VAL A 197 -2.30 7.52 -3.03
C VAL A 197 -2.58 6.54 -4.16
N SER A 198 -2.79 5.27 -3.82
CA SER A 198 -3.14 4.24 -4.80
C SER A 198 -4.57 4.39 -5.33
N GLU A 199 -4.79 3.98 -6.58
CA GLU A 199 -6.14 3.87 -7.16
C GLU A 199 -7.06 2.94 -6.37
N GLY A 200 -6.49 1.95 -5.69
CA GLY A 200 -7.22 1.05 -4.80
C GLY A 200 -7.80 1.77 -3.58
N LEU A 201 -7.00 2.64 -2.95
CA LEU A 201 -7.46 3.47 -1.84
C LEU A 201 -8.57 4.43 -2.28
N VAL A 202 -8.38 5.12 -3.41
CA VAL A 202 -9.40 6.03 -3.98
C VAL A 202 -10.71 5.28 -4.26
N ALA A 203 -10.63 4.10 -4.89
CA ALA A 203 -11.80 3.28 -5.17
C ALA A 203 -12.51 2.81 -3.89
N GLY A 204 -11.76 2.41 -2.86
CA GLY A 204 -12.29 1.98 -1.57
C GLY A 204 -13.01 3.11 -0.83
N VAL A 205 -12.34 4.25 -0.65
CA VAL A 205 -12.88 5.43 0.05
C VAL A 205 -14.07 6.02 -0.70
N GLY A 206 -13.95 6.19 -2.02
CA GLY A 206 -15.04 6.71 -2.85
C GLY A 206 -16.22 5.75 -2.93
N GLY A 207 -15.98 4.44 -2.99
CA GLY A 207 -17.03 3.44 -2.86
C GLY A 207 -17.75 3.55 -1.51
N PHE A 208 -16.99 3.66 -0.41
CA PHE A 208 -17.54 3.80 0.94
C PHE A 208 -18.40 5.06 1.11
N LEU A 209 -17.93 6.20 0.61
CA LEU A 209 -18.70 7.45 0.57
C LEU A 209 -19.98 7.28 -0.25
N GLY A 210 -19.88 6.73 -1.46
CA GLY A 210 -21.03 6.57 -2.34
C GLY A 210 -22.07 5.60 -1.79
N GLU A 211 -21.65 4.48 -1.18
CA GLU A 211 -22.56 3.56 -0.50
C GLU A 211 -23.22 4.22 0.72
N THR A 212 -22.48 5.02 1.47
CA THR A 212 -23.03 5.79 2.61
C THR A 212 -24.13 6.73 2.12
N ILE A 213 -23.90 7.50 1.05
CA ILE A 213 -24.94 8.38 0.49
C ILE A 213 -26.11 7.54 -0.07
N ARG A 214 -25.83 6.55 -0.92
CA ARG A 214 -26.85 5.76 -1.62
C ARG A 214 -27.81 5.06 -0.65
N ARG A 215 -27.31 4.55 0.48
CA ARG A 215 -28.14 3.84 1.48
C ARG A 215 -28.98 4.78 2.33
N ASN A 216 -28.57 6.04 2.46
CA ASN A 216 -29.23 7.02 3.33
C ASN A 216 -30.03 8.08 2.56
N ALA A 217 -29.90 8.14 1.23
CA ALA A 217 -30.62 9.07 0.35
C ALA A 217 -32.13 8.79 0.21
N GLY A 218 -32.65 7.71 0.79
CA GLY A 218 -34.04 7.29 0.64
C GLY A 218 -34.28 6.40 -0.58
N HIS A 219 -35.42 6.57 -1.27
CA HIS A 219 -35.80 5.73 -2.41
C HIS A 219 -35.09 6.20 -3.70
N GLY A 220 -34.66 5.25 -4.53
CA GLY A 220 -34.23 5.55 -5.91
C GLY A 220 -32.74 5.85 -6.12
N ALA A 221 -31.92 5.92 -5.07
CA ALA A 221 -30.48 6.11 -5.22
C ALA A 221 -29.78 4.86 -5.79
N ALA A 222 -28.98 5.04 -6.85
CA ALA A 222 -28.33 3.93 -7.56
C ALA A 222 -26.94 4.31 -8.08
N TRP A 223 -26.04 3.33 -8.14
CA TRP A 223 -24.79 3.46 -8.88
C TRP A 223 -25.05 3.47 -10.39
N ARG A 224 -24.36 4.35 -11.10
CA ARG A 224 -24.32 4.44 -12.55
C ARG A 224 -22.89 4.45 -13.05
N VAL A 225 -22.70 4.02 -14.30
CA VAL A 225 -21.42 4.20 -14.98
C VAL A 225 -21.28 5.69 -15.31
N GLY A 226 -20.18 6.31 -14.88
CA GLY A 226 -19.86 7.71 -15.20
C GLY A 226 -19.25 7.82 -16.59
N ASP A 227 -20.07 7.71 -17.64
CA ASP A 227 -19.57 7.74 -19.02
C ASP A 227 -19.27 9.17 -19.53
N GLU A 228 -19.90 10.20 -18.93
CA GLU A 228 -19.77 11.60 -19.35
C GLU A 228 -19.41 12.58 -18.21
N TRP A 229 -19.51 12.14 -16.95
CA TRP A 229 -19.30 12.99 -15.77
C TRP A 229 -18.76 12.16 -14.60
N GLY A 230 -17.80 12.74 -13.85
CA GLY A 230 -17.14 12.11 -12.70
C GLY A 230 -15.87 11.34 -13.03
N GLU A 231 -15.07 11.03 -12.01
CA GLU A 231 -13.80 10.27 -12.15
C GLU A 231 -13.98 8.73 -12.10
N GLY A 232 -15.23 8.25 -12.10
CA GLY A 232 -15.57 6.84 -12.02
C GLY A 232 -17.09 6.64 -11.95
N PRO A 233 -17.58 5.54 -11.38
CA PRO A 233 -19.00 5.38 -11.13
C PRO A 233 -19.54 6.51 -10.25
N VAL A 234 -20.75 6.95 -10.58
CA VAL A 234 -21.46 8.04 -9.92
C VAL A 234 -22.66 7.49 -9.17
N VAL A 235 -23.11 8.19 -8.13
CA VAL A 235 -24.39 7.91 -7.47
C VAL A 235 -25.43 8.87 -8.03
N GLU A 236 -26.49 8.31 -8.60
CA GLU A 236 -27.66 9.07 -9.06
C GLU A 236 -28.76 8.94 -8.00
N ALA A 237 -29.31 10.06 -7.53
CA ALA A 237 -30.41 10.10 -6.56
C ALA A 237 -31.31 11.33 -6.83
N GLU A 238 -32.61 11.11 -7.03
CA GLU A 238 -33.61 12.18 -7.23
C GLU A 238 -33.20 13.27 -8.26
N GLY A 239 -32.55 12.86 -9.36
CA GLY A 239 -32.09 13.77 -10.41
C GLY A 239 -30.74 14.45 -10.15
N PHE A 240 -30.12 14.21 -9.00
CA PHE A 240 -28.73 14.60 -8.72
C PHE A 240 -27.75 13.51 -9.15
N VAL A 241 -26.61 13.93 -9.71
CA VAL A 241 -25.49 13.05 -10.04
C VAL A 241 -24.31 13.46 -9.15
N LEU A 242 -23.80 12.48 -8.40
CA LEU A 242 -22.77 12.68 -7.38
C LEU A 242 -21.52 11.88 -7.75
N ASP A 243 -20.35 12.51 -7.63
CA ASP A 243 -19.05 11.86 -7.92
C ASP A 243 -18.28 11.57 -6.62
N PRO A 244 -18.61 10.48 -5.91
CA PRO A 244 -17.92 10.13 -4.68
C PRO A 244 -16.48 9.66 -4.93
N ILE A 245 -16.15 9.17 -6.12
CA ILE A 245 -14.78 8.75 -6.49
C ILE A 245 -13.88 9.97 -6.62
N GLY A 246 -14.30 10.98 -7.39
CA GLY A 246 -13.58 12.24 -7.52
C GLY A 246 -13.45 12.96 -6.17
N LYS A 247 -14.53 12.97 -5.37
CA LYS A 247 -14.49 13.56 -4.01
C LYS A 247 -13.48 12.86 -3.10
N ALA A 248 -13.44 11.52 -3.11
CA ALA A 248 -12.44 10.77 -2.35
C ALA A 248 -11.01 11.06 -2.82
N ARG A 249 -10.78 11.21 -4.12
CA ARG A 249 -9.46 11.59 -4.63
C ARG A 249 -9.05 12.99 -4.17
N ALA A 250 -9.97 13.95 -4.20
CA ALA A 250 -9.73 15.31 -3.73
C ALA A 250 -9.36 15.30 -2.24
N PHE A 251 -10.13 14.60 -1.39
CA PHE A 251 -9.82 14.41 0.03
C PHE A 251 -8.43 13.80 0.27
N LEU A 252 -8.08 12.72 -0.43
CA LEU A 252 -6.80 12.04 -0.24
C LEU A 252 -5.59 12.86 -0.71
N ARG A 253 -5.79 13.89 -1.54
CA ARG A 253 -4.73 14.78 -2.06
C ARG A 253 -4.64 16.10 -1.31
N GLU A 254 -5.78 16.68 -0.98
CA GLU A 254 -5.92 18.05 -0.46
C GLU A 254 -6.26 18.05 1.03
N GLY A 255 -6.65 16.89 1.58
CA GLY A 255 -6.87 16.68 3.00
C GLY A 255 -8.25 17.17 3.48
N PRO A 256 -8.36 17.63 4.74
CA PRO A 256 -9.64 17.93 5.39
C PRO A 256 -10.46 19.06 4.74
N GLU A 257 -9.84 19.91 3.93
CA GLU A 257 -10.56 20.93 3.15
C GLU A 257 -11.58 20.28 2.19
N GLU A 258 -11.28 19.06 1.75
CA GLU A 258 -12.11 18.25 0.88
C GLU A 258 -12.90 17.18 1.68
N SER A 259 -13.41 17.53 2.86
CA SER A 259 -14.17 16.60 3.72
C SER A 259 -15.31 15.86 2.99
N LEU A 260 -15.26 14.53 3.07
CA LEU A 260 -16.25 13.53 2.70
C LEU A 260 -17.49 13.60 3.60
N ALA A 261 -17.31 13.76 4.91
CA ALA A 261 -18.38 13.82 5.91
C ALA A 261 -19.25 15.06 5.70
N PHE A 262 -18.61 16.22 5.48
CA PHE A 262 -19.33 17.44 5.13
C PHE A 262 -20.09 17.26 3.81
N TYR A 263 -19.44 16.70 2.79
CA TYR A 263 -20.06 16.45 1.49
C TYR A 263 -21.28 15.53 1.58
N ALA A 264 -21.18 14.40 2.27
CA ALA A 264 -22.29 13.47 2.44
C ALA A 264 -23.46 14.10 3.22
N THR A 265 -23.16 14.82 4.31
CA THR A 265 -24.18 15.50 5.11
C THR A 265 -24.93 16.53 4.26
N TYR A 266 -24.19 17.38 3.55
CA TYR A 266 -24.78 18.39 2.66
C TYR A 266 -25.67 17.78 1.58
N VAL A 267 -25.21 16.70 0.94
CA VAL A 267 -25.98 16.00 -0.09
C VAL A 267 -27.25 15.38 0.48
N LEU A 268 -27.18 14.72 1.62
CA LEU A 268 -28.34 14.08 2.24
C LEU A 268 -29.38 15.11 2.69
N GLU A 269 -28.95 16.24 3.27
CA GLU A 269 -29.85 17.35 3.62
C GLU A 269 -30.54 17.95 2.39
N LEU A 270 -29.84 18.07 1.25
CA LEU A 270 -30.44 18.53 0.00
C LEU A 270 -31.51 17.56 -0.51
N LEU A 271 -31.24 16.26 -0.47
CA LEU A 271 -32.17 15.22 -0.92
C LEU A 271 -33.41 15.12 -0.02
N GLU A 272 -33.28 15.37 1.28
CA GLU A 272 -34.43 15.45 2.19
C GLU A 272 -35.32 16.67 1.91
N GLN A 273 -34.72 17.81 1.54
CA GLN A 273 -35.47 19.05 1.26
C GLN A 273 -36.26 19.00 -0.06
N ASP A 274 -35.84 18.18 -1.02
CA ASP A 274 -36.50 18.03 -2.33
C ASP A 274 -37.58 16.93 -2.33
N GLN A 275 -37.80 16.23 -1.21
CA GLN A 275 -38.91 15.30 -1.07
C GLN A 275 -40.24 16.07 -0.94
N PRO A 276 -41.25 15.80 -1.79
CA PRO A 276 -42.56 16.42 -1.64
C PRO A 276 -43.17 16.01 -0.30
N PRO A 277 -43.86 16.92 0.43
CA PRO A 277 -44.46 16.58 1.71
C PRO A 277 -45.43 15.41 1.53
N GLY A 278 -45.23 14.35 2.32
CA GLY A 278 -46.05 13.13 2.30
C GLY A 278 -47.54 13.47 2.33
N ALA A 279 -48.30 12.84 1.44
CA ALA A 279 -49.75 13.01 1.39
C ALA A 279 -50.35 12.73 2.79
N PRO A 280 -51.27 13.56 3.29
CA PRO A 280 -51.87 13.35 4.60
C PRO A 280 -52.60 12.00 4.62
N GLU A 281 -52.37 11.23 5.68
CA GLU A 281 -53.12 10.00 5.95
C GLU A 281 -54.63 10.30 5.91
N PRO A 282 -55.45 9.44 5.28
CA PRO A 282 -56.90 9.61 5.32
C PRO A 282 -57.37 9.48 6.77
N GLN A 283 -57.88 10.58 7.32
CA GLN A 283 -58.59 10.56 8.60
C GLN A 283 -59.86 9.72 8.43
N GLU A 284 -59.99 8.68 9.27
CA GLU A 284 -61.21 7.87 9.42
C GLU A 284 -62.39 8.67 9.97
#